data_AF-A0A963L9B8-F1
#
_entry.id   AF-A0A963L9B8-F1
#
_cell.length_a   1.000
_cell.length_b   1.000
_cell.length_c   1.000
_cell.angle_alpha   90.00
_cell.angle_beta   90.00
_cell.angle_gamma   90.00
#
_symmetry.space_group_name_H-M   'P 1'
#
loop_
_entity.id
_entity.type
_entity.pdbx_description
1 polymer ?
#
loop_
_entity_poly.entity_id
_entity_poly.type
_entity_poly.pdbx_seq_one_letter_code
_entity_poly.pdbx_strand_id
1 'polypeptide(L)'
;MKPASLSPLLLSALLSLGSSAAWADLPPAVQSKTDSYKAKLVEWAANPTIVAAVKEANAKGPAGGMNNGKWNDLDEKDPVVTAYQTSAAGNMISKWEGDKNLSKLVLRDEKGNLVAASLKPVVFNNAARPPFANAIKGAAWAANEVKPDPASGVKGVHVSAPVLDGGKVIGVLHTSVTAD
;
A
#
# COMPACT_ATOMS: atom_id res chain seq x y z
N MET A 1 -29.35 -18.74 64.14
CA MET A 1 -28.47 -18.67 62.94
C MET A 1 -28.74 -17.34 62.22
N LYS A 2 -27.70 -16.68 61.69
CA LYS A 2 -27.78 -15.60 60.65
C LYS A 2 -27.85 -16.26 59.23
N PRO A 3 -27.97 -15.55 58.08
CA PRO A 3 -28.07 -14.10 57.79
C PRO A 3 -29.50 -13.75 57.27
N ALA A 4 -29.85 -12.70 56.48
CA ALA A 4 -29.19 -11.51 55.88
C ALA A 4 -30.22 -10.34 55.92
N SER A 5 -29.89 -9.03 55.97
CA SER A 5 -29.20 -8.08 55.06
C SER A 5 -30.00 -7.58 53.85
N LEU A 6 -30.15 -6.26 53.75
CA LEU A 6 -30.84 -5.53 52.67
C LEU A 6 -30.02 -5.49 51.36
N SER A 7 -30.69 -5.23 50.23
CA SER A 7 -30.12 -4.47 49.10
C SER A 7 -31.23 -3.91 48.19
N PRO A 8 -31.31 -2.59 47.96
CA PRO A 8 -32.10 -2.01 46.87
C PRO A 8 -31.29 -2.09 45.56
N LEU A 9 -31.91 -2.58 44.48
CA LEU A 9 -31.27 -2.68 43.18
C LEU A 9 -31.23 -1.31 42.48
N LEU A 10 -30.08 -0.64 42.48
CA LEU A 10 -29.86 0.59 41.73
C LEU A 10 -29.69 0.30 40.24
N LEU A 11 -30.66 0.72 39.43
CA LEU A 11 -30.66 0.54 37.97
C LEU A 11 -29.99 1.74 37.27
N SER A 12 -28.66 1.81 37.30
CA SER A 12 -27.89 2.84 36.60
C SER A 12 -27.72 2.51 35.11
N ALA A 13 -28.62 3.03 34.27
CA ALA A 13 -28.47 2.96 32.82
C ALA A 13 -27.43 4.00 32.33
N LEU A 14 -26.18 3.57 32.13
CA LEU A 14 -25.19 4.40 31.42
C LEU A 14 -25.54 4.43 29.93
N LEU A 15 -26.03 5.57 29.44
CA LEU A 15 -25.98 5.87 28.01
C LEU A 15 -24.52 6.12 27.60
N SER A 16 -23.89 5.11 27.00
CA SER A 16 -22.65 5.27 26.27
C SER A 16 -22.91 6.07 24.99
N LEU A 17 -22.69 7.39 25.06
CA LEU A 17 -22.53 8.26 23.91
C LEU A 17 -21.32 7.78 23.10
N GLY A 18 -21.57 6.89 22.15
CA GLY A 18 -20.56 6.42 21.20
C GLY A 18 -20.12 7.58 20.31
N SER A 19 -19.02 8.24 20.68
CA SER A 19 -18.33 9.19 19.81
C SER A 19 -17.89 8.45 18.55
N SER A 20 -18.72 8.52 17.51
CA SER A 20 -18.32 8.16 16.17
C SER A 20 -17.19 9.11 15.79
N ALA A 21 -15.96 8.62 15.80
CA ALA A 21 -14.83 9.37 15.28
C ALA A 21 -15.13 9.64 13.80
N ALA A 22 -15.54 10.88 13.50
CA ALA A 22 -15.70 11.32 12.13
C ALA A 22 -14.28 11.40 11.54
N TRP A 23 -13.90 10.36 10.81
CA TRP A 23 -12.73 10.41 9.95
C TRP A 23 -13.03 11.51 8.93
N ALA A 24 -12.22 12.57 8.91
CA ALA A 24 -12.43 13.65 7.96
C ALA A 24 -12.23 13.09 6.54
N ASP A 25 -13.25 13.22 5.70
CA ASP A 25 -13.15 12.83 4.30
C ASP A 25 -12.07 13.64 3.58
N LEU A 26 -11.46 13.04 2.56
CA LEU A 26 -10.52 13.76 1.70
C LEU A 26 -11.23 14.96 1.03
N PRO A 27 -10.51 16.08 0.78
CA PRO A 27 -11.07 17.18 -0.01
C PRO A 27 -11.66 16.66 -1.33
N PRO A 28 -12.86 17.08 -1.77
CA PRO A 28 -13.59 16.41 -2.86
C PRO A 28 -12.79 16.24 -4.17
N ALA A 29 -11.94 17.21 -4.51
CA ALA A 29 -11.04 17.11 -5.67
C ALA A 29 -9.97 16.02 -5.49
N VAL A 30 -9.39 15.91 -4.29
CA VAL A 30 -8.42 14.85 -3.93
C VAL A 30 -9.10 13.49 -3.89
N GLN A 31 -10.32 13.39 -3.35
CA GLN A 31 -11.12 12.15 -3.35
C GLN A 31 -11.39 11.66 -4.79
N SER A 32 -11.92 12.54 -5.66
CA SER A 32 -12.18 12.22 -7.06
C SER A 32 -10.92 11.78 -7.82
N LYS A 33 -9.80 12.50 -7.62
CA LYS A 33 -8.48 12.12 -8.17
C LYS A 33 -8.05 10.74 -7.67
N THR A 34 -8.15 10.51 -6.36
CA THR A 34 -7.80 9.24 -5.69
C THR A 34 -8.60 8.07 -6.25
N ASP A 35 -9.92 8.22 -6.42
CA ASP A 35 -10.77 7.17 -6.96
C ASP A 35 -10.48 6.85 -8.43
N SER A 36 -10.16 7.87 -9.24
CA SER A 36 -9.69 7.69 -10.61
C SER A 36 -8.40 6.86 -10.67
N TYR A 37 -7.39 7.19 -9.87
CA TYR A 37 -6.16 6.39 -9.80
C TYR A 37 -6.35 5.02 -9.17
N LYS A 38 -7.32 4.84 -8.26
CA LYS A 38 -7.68 3.53 -7.70
C LYS A 38 -8.19 2.59 -8.80
N ALA A 39 -9.02 3.09 -9.71
CA ALA A 39 -9.44 2.33 -10.90
C ALA A 39 -8.27 2.10 -11.88
N LYS A 40 -7.48 3.13 -12.17
CA LYS A 40 -6.28 3.05 -13.04
C LYS A 40 -5.26 2.03 -12.56
N LEU A 41 -5.06 1.91 -11.24
CA LEU A 41 -4.16 0.92 -10.64
C LEU A 41 -4.67 -0.51 -10.78
N VAL A 42 -5.98 -0.76 -10.84
CA VAL A 42 -6.54 -2.10 -11.12
C VAL A 42 -6.24 -2.50 -12.57
N GLU A 43 -6.41 -1.59 -13.52
CA GLU A 43 -6.02 -1.81 -14.93
C GLU A 43 -4.51 -2.10 -15.06
N TRP A 44 -3.67 -1.27 -14.43
CA TRP A 44 -2.22 -1.45 -14.44
C TRP A 44 -1.75 -2.72 -13.72
N ALA A 45 -2.40 -3.12 -12.63
CA ALA A 45 -2.10 -4.36 -11.93
C ALA A 45 -2.47 -5.62 -12.74
N ALA A 46 -3.40 -5.51 -13.69
CA ALA A 46 -3.74 -6.58 -14.64
C ALA A 46 -2.82 -6.62 -15.88
N ASN A 47 -1.86 -5.69 -16.02
CA ASN A 47 -0.96 -5.66 -17.18
C ASN A 47 -0.08 -6.93 -17.24
N PRO A 48 0.05 -7.61 -18.40
CA PRO A 48 0.83 -8.84 -18.52
C PRO A 48 2.29 -8.75 -18.03
N THR A 49 2.96 -7.62 -18.23
CA THR A 49 4.34 -7.40 -17.76
C THR A 49 4.40 -7.34 -16.23
N ILE A 50 3.40 -6.74 -15.59
CA ILE A 50 3.27 -6.64 -14.13
C ILE A 50 2.97 -8.02 -13.53
N VAL A 51 1.99 -8.73 -14.08
CA VAL A 51 1.63 -10.09 -13.66
C VAL A 51 2.81 -11.05 -13.81
N ALA A 52 3.52 -11.03 -14.94
CA ALA A 52 4.69 -11.87 -15.19
C ALA A 52 5.82 -11.61 -14.18
N ALA A 53 6.18 -10.34 -13.93
CA ALA A 53 7.23 -9.99 -12.97
C ALA A 53 6.91 -10.45 -11.54
N VAL A 54 5.64 -10.34 -11.11
CA VAL A 54 5.21 -10.83 -9.79
C VAL A 54 5.24 -12.36 -9.71
N LYS A 55 4.83 -13.07 -10.77
CA LYS A 55 4.93 -14.55 -10.84
C LYS A 55 6.38 -15.01 -10.74
N GLU A 56 7.29 -14.36 -11.45
CA GLU A 56 8.73 -14.63 -11.41
C GLU A 56 9.32 -14.37 -10.01
N ALA A 57 8.98 -13.25 -9.38
CA ALA A 57 9.43 -12.91 -8.04
C ALA A 57 8.92 -13.90 -6.98
N ASN A 58 7.65 -14.28 -7.02
CA ASN A 58 7.09 -15.30 -6.10
C ASN A 58 7.77 -16.67 -6.27
N ALA A 59 8.14 -17.05 -7.49
CA ALA A 59 8.83 -18.32 -7.77
C ALA A 59 10.30 -18.33 -7.29
N LYS A 60 10.99 -17.18 -7.35
CA LYS A 60 12.40 -17.05 -6.95
C LYS A 60 12.60 -16.70 -5.47
N GLY A 61 11.65 -15.97 -4.88
CA GLY A 61 11.83 -15.30 -3.59
C GLY A 61 12.80 -14.10 -3.65
N PRO A 62 13.05 -13.43 -2.51
CA PRO A 62 13.92 -12.26 -2.47
C PRO A 62 15.39 -12.64 -2.73
N ALA A 63 15.96 -12.06 -3.79
CA ALA A 63 17.33 -12.32 -4.22
C ALA A 63 18.35 -12.07 -3.08
N GLY A 64 19.33 -12.98 -2.92
CA GLY A 64 20.40 -12.86 -1.91
C GLY A 64 19.92 -12.81 -0.45
N GLY A 65 18.67 -13.21 -0.17
CA GLY A 65 18.05 -13.03 1.14
C GLY A 65 17.94 -11.55 1.52
N MET A 66 17.54 -10.70 0.56
CA MET A 66 17.30 -9.27 0.78
C MET A 66 16.21 -9.04 1.83
N ASN A 67 16.40 -8.03 2.67
CA ASN A 67 15.48 -7.64 3.74
C ASN A 67 15.58 -6.12 4.00
N ASN A 68 14.74 -5.59 4.89
CA ASN A 68 14.72 -4.15 5.19
C ASN A 68 16.02 -3.61 5.80
N GLY A 69 16.78 -4.42 6.54
CA GLY A 69 18.09 -4.00 7.05
C GLY A 69 19.08 -3.78 5.90
N LYS A 70 19.38 -4.86 5.16
CA LYS A 70 20.28 -4.84 4.00
C LYS A 70 19.90 -3.75 2.97
N TRP A 71 18.61 -3.51 2.77
CA TRP A 71 18.11 -2.52 1.82
C TRP A 71 18.38 -1.06 2.24
N ASN A 72 18.36 -0.79 3.54
CA ASN A 72 18.66 0.54 4.07
C ASN A 72 20.12 0.92 3.83
N ASP A 73 21.02 -0.06 3.86
CA ASP A 73 22.47 0.11 3.69
C ASP A 73 22.89 0.43 2.24
N LEU A 74 22.01 0.24 1.24
CA LEU A 74 22.30 0.51 -0.18
C LEU A 74 22.11 1.98 -0.55
N ASP A 75 22.95 2.51 -1.45
CA ASP A 75 22.69 3.81 -2.09
C ASP A 75 21.55 3.73 -3.13
N GLU A 76 20.93 4.85 -3.49
CA GLU A 76 19.92 4.90 -4.57
C GLU A 76 20.46 4.49 -5.94
N LYS A 77 21.77 4.69 -6.18
CA LYS A 77 22.48 4.34 -7.42
C LYS A 77 23.12 2.96 -7.36
N ASP A 78 22.95 2.21 -6.28
CA ASP A 78 23.50 0.86 -6.15
C ASP A 78 22.97 -0.05 -7.28
N PRO A 79 23.81 -0.92 -7.90
CA PRO A 79 23.37 -1.85 -8.94
C PRO A 79 22.18 -2.74 -8.52
N VAL A 80 22.09 -3.12 -7.25
CA VAL A 80 20.99 -3.92 -6.71
C VAL A 80 19.70 -3.09 -6.64
N VAL A 81 19.78 -1.81 -6.31
CA VAL A 81 18.60 -0.90 -6.29
C VAL A 81 18.13 -0.59 -7.71
N THR A 82 19.06 -0.19 -8.59
CA THR A 82 18.76 0.19 -9.97
C THR A 82 18.25 -0.98 -10.82
N ALA A 83 18.57 -2.23 -10.47
CA ALA A 83 17.98 -3.42 -11.10
C ALA A 83 16.43 -3.48 -10.96
N TYR A 84 15.86 -3.02 -9.84
CA TYR A 84 14.40 -2.96 -9.66
C TYR A 84 13.74 -1.87 -10.51
N GLN A 85 14.50 -0.84 -10.90
CA GLN A 85 14.04 0.29 -11.72
C GLN A 85 14.20 0.01 -13.23
N THR A 86 15.27 -0.70 -13.60
CA THR A 86 15.64 -0.98 -15.02
C THR A 86 15.10 -2.29 -15.56
N SER A 87 14.43 -3.10 -14.73
CA SER A 87 13.67 -4.28 -15.17
C SER A 87 12.53 -3.92 -16.13
N ALA A 88 11.98 -4.90 -16.86
CA ALA A 88 10.85 -4.65 -17.77
C ALA A 88 9.62 -4.04 -17.05
N ALA A 89 9.32 -4.53 -15.85
CA ALA A 89 8.30 -3.94 -14.99
C ALA A 89 8.72 -2.56 -14.45
N GLY A 90 9.98 -2.39 -14.03
CA GLY A 90 10.52 -1.11 -13.55
C GLY A 90 10.37 0.00 -14.59
N ASN A 91 10.83 -0.22 -15.83
CA ASN A 91 10.73 0.76 -16.91
C ASN A 91 9.26 1.13 -17.23
N MET A 92 8.34 0.15 -17.18
CA MET A 92 6.91 0.39 -17.37
C MET A 92 6.31 1.24 -16.24
N ILE A 93 6.69 0.93 -14.99
CA ILE A 93 6.30 1.63 -13.77
C ILE A 93 6.81 3.07 -13.77
N SER A 94 8.07 3.31 -14.16
CA SER A 94 8.64 4.66 -14.32
C SER A 94 7.93 5.45 -15.44
N LYS A 95 7.56 4.79 -16.55
CA LYS A 95 6.79 5.44 -17.63
C LYS A 95 5.39 5.88 -17.15
N TRP A 96 4.75 5.10 -16.27
CA TRP A 96 3.46 5.45 -15.68
C TRP A 96 3.56 6.53 -14.59
N GLU A 97 4.67 6.55 -13.85
CA GLU A 97 4.93 7.53 -12.80
C GLU A 97 5.27 8.93 -13.34
N GLY A 98 5.71 9.05 -14.59
CA GLY A 98 5.80 10.34 -15.32
C GLY A 98 4.47 11.10 -15.49
N ASP A 99 3.35 10.54 -15.02
CA ASP A 99 2.10 11.26 -14.76
C ASP A 99 2.24 12.15 -13.52
N LYS A 100 2.24 13.47 -13.71
CA LYS A 100 2.44 14.51 -12.67
C LYS A 100 1.53 14.43 -11.43
N ASN A 101 0.49 13.60 -11.46
CA ASN A 101 -0.40 13.36 -10.33
C ASN A 101 0.07 12.22 -9.42
N LEU A 102 1.20 11.58 -9.74
CA LEU A 102 1.83 10.53 -8.95
C LEU A 102 3.19 11.00 -8.43
N SER A 103 3.62 10.47 -7.28
CA SER A 103 4.95 10.78 -6.72
C SER A 103 5.86 9.55 -6.53
N LYS A 104 5.33 8.36 -6.82
CA LYS A 104 6.06 7.09 -6.93
C LYS A 104 5.13 6.01 -7.47
N LEU A 105 5.70 4.94 -7.99
CA LEU A 105 4.96 3.71 -8.26
C LEU A 105 5.81 2.49 -7.90
N VAL A 106 5.24 1.51 -7.18
CA VAL A 106 5.97 0.37 -6.58
C VAL A 106 5.16 -0.91 -6.69
N LEU A 107 5.79 -1.97 -7.20
CA LEU A 107 5.22 -3.31 -7.36
C LEU A 107 5.81 -4.27 -6.33
N ARG A 108 4.95 -5.12 -5.74
CA ARG A 108 5.29 -6.03 -4.64
C ARG A 108 4.76 -7.44 -4.83
N ASP A 109 5.50 -8.41 -4.31
CA ASP A 109 5.18 -9.84 -4.36
C ASP A 109 4.09 -10.23 -3.34
N GLU A 110 3.69 -11.51 -3.26
CA GLU A 110 2.60 -11.96 -2.37
C GLU A 110 2.96 -11.81 -0.87
N LYS A 111 4.25 -11.60 -0.57
CA LYS A 111 4.82 -11.44 0.77
C LYS A 111 5.22 -9.98 1.07
N GLY A 112 4.94 -9.06 0.15
CA GLY A 112 5.23 -7.62 0.29
C GLY A 112 6.66 -7.19 -0.03
N ASN A 113 7.52 -8.08 -0.54
CA ASN A 113 8.86 -7.74 -1.02
C ASN A 113 8.80 -6.89 -2.29
N LEU A 114 9.88 -6.17 -2.61
CA LEU A 114 9.99 -5.34 -3.81
C LEU A 114 10.17 -6.22 -5.06
N VAL A 115 9.42 -5.91 -6.12
CA VAL A 115 9.53 -6.54 -7.44
C VAL A 115 10.01 -5.54 -8.49
N ALA A 116 9.49 -4.31 -8.44
CA ALA A 116 9.91 -3.20 -9.29
C ALA A 116 9.46 -1.85 -8.70
N ALA A 117 10.11 -0.75 -9.05
CA ALA A 117 9.72 0.60 -8.62
C ALA A 117 10.24 1.70 -9.55
N SER A 118 9.62 2.88 -9.52
CA SER A 118 10.12 4.09 -10.21
C SER A 118 11.30 4.76 -9.50
N LEU A 119 11.45 4.54 -8.19
CA LEU A 119 12.49 5.09 -7.32
C LEU A 119 12.91 4.06 -6.25
N LYS A 120 13.89 4.37 -5.38
CA LYS A 120 14.21 3.52 -4.22
C LYS A 120 13.15 3.70 -3.11
N PRO A 121 12.21 2.78 -2.84
CA PRO A 121 11.31 2.90 -1.69
C PRO A 121 12.09 2.81 -0.38
N VAL A 122 11.59 3.47 0.69
CA VAL A 122 12.18 3.40 2.05
C VAL A 122 12.29 1.97 2.61
N VAL A 123 11.45 1.03 2.15
CA VAL A 123 11.49 -0.37 2.59
C VAL A 123 11.38 -1.36 1.44
N PHE A 124 12.22 -2.40 1.49
CA PHE A 124 12.20 -3.54 0.59
C PHE A 124 10.95 -4.40 0.80
N ASN A 125 10.65 -4.80 2.05
CA ASN A 125 9.42 -5.47 2.43
C ASN A 125 8.45 -4.49 3.13
N ASN A 126 7.20 -4.49 2.67
CA ASN A 126 6.16 -3.56 3.10
C ASN A 126 4.89 -4.26 3.62
N ALA A 127 4.97 -5.56 3.97
CA ALA A 127 3.81 -6.40 4.28
C ALA A 127 2.90 -5.82 5.36
N ALA A 128 3.49 -5.25 6.42
CA ALA A 128 2.77 -4.68 7.55
C ALA A 128 2.16 -3.29 7.31
N ARG A 129 2.44 -2.62 6.17
CA ARG A 129 1.94 -1.25 5.93
C ARG A 129 0.56 -1.24 5.26
N PRO A 130 -0.33 -0.29 5.60
CA PRO A 130 -1.71 -0.25 5.10
C PRO A 130 -1.90 -0.41 3.57
N PRO A 131 -1.06 0.20 2.70
CA PRO A 131 -1.25 0.05 1.25
C PRO A 131 -1.08 -1.40 0.78
N PHE A 132 -0.19 -2.17 1.40
CA PHE A 132 -0.07 -3.59 1.09
C PHE A 132 -1.13 -4.41 1.84
N ALA A 133 -1.19 -4.24 3.16
CA ALA A 133 -2.01 -5.06 4.06
C ALA A 133 -3.51 -5.02 3.74
N ASN A 134 -4.00 -3.97 3.07
CA ASN A 134 -5.39 -3.90 2.60
C ASN A 134 -5.54 -4.42 1.16
N ALA A 135 -4.67 -4.04 0.23
CA ALA A 135 -4.81 -4.48 -1.17
C ALA A 135 -4.59 -5.98 -1.38
N ILE A 136 -3.69 -6.60 -0.59
CA ILE A 136 -3.43 -8.06 -0.68
C ILE A 136 -4.65 -8.92 -0.32
N LYS A 137 -5.68 -8.33 0.31
CA LYS A 137 -6.98 -8.99 0.59
C LYS A 137 -7.89 -9.13 -0.65
N GLY A 138 -7.45 -8.65 -1.82
CA GLY A 138 -8.16 -8.82 -3.09
C GLY A 138 -9.05 -7.65 -3.53
N ALA A 139 -8.95 -6.49 -2.88
CA ALA A 139 -9.68 -5.29 -3.26
C ALA A 139 -8.74 -4.08 -3.38
N ALA A 140 -9.01 -3.16 -4.33
CA ALA A 140 -8.26 -1.92 -4.39
C ALA A 140 -8.56 -1.03 -3.17
N TRP A 141 -7.54 -0.35 -2.66
CA TRP A 141 -7.58 0.42 -1.42
C TRP A 141 -6.99 1.81 -1.61
N ALA A 142 -7.47 2.77 -0.83
CA ALA A 142 -6.87 4.08 -0.69
C ALA A 142 -6.86 4.50 0.79
N ALA A 143 -5.87 5.29 1.18
CA ALA A 143 -5.94 6.05 2.43
C ALA A 143 -7.05 7.10 2.33
N ASN A 144 -7.59 7.51 3.48
CA ASN A 144 -8.55 8.61 3.61
C ASN A 144 -7.89 9.89 4.20
N GLU A 145 -6.57 9.99 4.11
CA GLU A 145 -5.79 11.09 4.65
C GLU A 145 -4.69 11.51 3.67
N VAL A 146 -4.40 12.82 3.61
CA VAL A 146 -3.25 13.36 2.87
C VAL A 146 -2.03 13.38 3.79
N LYS A 147 -0.97 12.68 3.41
CA LYS A 147 0.31 12.67 4.13
C LYS A 147 1.50 12.85 3.19
N PRO A 148 2.63 13.41 3.65
CA PRO A 148 3.90 13.33 2.93
C PRO A 148 4.29 11.86 2.73
N ASP A 149 4.57 11.46 1.49
CA ASP A 149 5.09 10.13 1.24
C ASP A 149 6.52 9.99 1.81
N PRO A 150 6.85 8.93 2.57
CA PRO A 150 8.17 8.81 3.18
C PRO A 150 9.34 8.66 2.18
N ALA A 151 9.10 8.32 0.91
CA ALA A 151 10.16 8.18 -0.10
C ALA A 151 10.34 9.47 -0.92
N SER A 152 9.26 10.11 -1.36
CA SER A 152 9.33 11.30 -2.22
C SER A 152 9.15 12.63 -1.48
N GLY A 153 8.70 12.63 -0.22
CA GLY A 153 8.34 13.84 0.55
C GLY A 153 7.06 14.56 0.08
N VAL A 154 6.61 14.30 -1.15
CA VAL A 154 5.39 14.88 -1.75
C VAL A 154 4.13 14.50 -0.96
N LYS A 155 3.24 15.47 -0.72
CA LYS A 155 1.95 15.23 -0.08
C LYS A 155 0.99 14.53 -1.02
N GLY A 156 0.41 13.43 -0.55
CA GLY A 156 -0.52 12.66 -1.34
C GLY A 156 -1.34 11.66 -0.54
N VAL A 157 -2.13 10.89 -1.27
CA VAL A 157 -2.96 9.80 -0.77
C VAL A 157 -2.38 8.49 -1.30
N HIS A 158 -2.07 7.57 -0.40
CA HIS A 158 -1.60 6.24 -0.79
C HIS A 158 -2.75 5.44 -1.43
N VAL A 159 -2.52 4.88 -2.62
CA VAL A 159 -3.50 4.06 -3.35
C VAL A 159 -2.84 2.77 -3.81
N SER A 160 -3.57 1.65 -3.75
CA SER A 160 -3.04 0.34 -4.13
C SER A 160 -4.11 -0.59 -4.70
N ALA A 161 -3.67 -1.55 -5.52
CA ALA A 161 -4.52 -2.58 -6.12
C ALA A 161 -3.84 -3.96 -6.07
N PRO A 162 -4.61 -5.05 -5.92
CA PRO A 162 -4.10 -6.41 -6.03
C PRO A 162 -3.66 -6.73 -7.46
N VAL A 163 -2.53 -7.41 -7.59
CA VAL A 163 -2.13 -8.11 -8.83
C VAL A 163 -2.75 -9.50 -8.80
N LEU A 164 -3.46 -9.87 -9.86
CA LEU A 164 -4.20 -11.14 -9.95
C LEU A 164 -3.61 -12.06 -11.02
N ASP A 165 -3.61 -13.37 -10.74
CA ASP A 165 -3.31 -14.43 -11.71
C ASP A 165 -4.36 -15.54 -11.54
N GLY A 166 -5.17 -15.78 -12.57
CA GLY A 166 -6.31 -16.70 -12.48
C GLY A 166 -7.33 -16.37 -11.38
N GLY A 167 -7.42 -15.11 -10.95
CA GLY A 167 -8.23 -14.67 -9.82
C GLY A 167 -7.58 -14.83 -8.44
N LYS A 168 -6.43 -15.50 -8.32
CA LYS A 168 -5.62 -15.50 -7.08
C LYS A 168 -4.87 -14.18 -6.97
N VAL A 169 -4.89 -13.54 -5.80
CA VAL A 169 -3.97 -12.44 -5.50
C VAL A 169 -2.54 -12.98 -5.40
N ILE A 170 -1.63 -12.37 -6.15
CA ILE A 170 -0.20 -12.73 -6.18
C ILE A 170 0.73 -11.59 -5.81
N GLY A 171 0.22 -10.37 -5.62
CA GLY A 171 1.04 -9.20 -5.30
C GLY A 171 0.20 -7.93 -5.18
N VAL A 172 0.87 -6.78 -5.06
CA VAL A 172 0.22 -5.46 -4.93
C VAL A 172 0.99 -4.42 -5.75
N LEU A 173 0.26 -3.64 -6.54
CA LEU A 173 0.74 -2.38 -7.12
C LEU A 173 0.34 -1.22 -6.19
N HIS A 174 1.26 -0.30 -5.91
CA HIS A 174 1.08 0.78 -4.93
C HIS A 174 1.66 2.11 -5.45
N THR A 175 0.90 3.19 -5.29
CA THR A 175 1.25 4.57 -5.65
C THR A 175 0.99 5.54 -4.50
N SER A 176 1.47 6.77 -4.65
CA SER A 176 0.95 7.95 -3.93
C SER A 176 0.42 8.95 -4.95
N VAL A 177 -0.85 9.33 -4.81
CA VAL A 177 -1.56 10.30 -5.65
C VAL A 177 -1.39 11.68 -5.04
N THR A 178 -0.82 12.64 -5.76
CA THR A 178 -0.50 13.98 -5.23
C THR A 178 -1.77 14.75 -4.85
N ALA A 179 -1.70 15.51 -3.76
CA ALA A 179 -2.83 16.27 -3.21
C ALA A 179 -2.98 17.69 -3.80
N ASP A 180 -2.02 18.11 -4.64
CA ASP A 180 -1.92 19.44 -5.25
C ASP A 180 -2.87 19.65 -6.45
#